data_AF-A0A7K4FRV6-F1
#
_entry.id   AF-A0A7K4FRV6-F1
#
_cell.length_a   1.000
_cell.length_b   1.000
_cell.length_c   1.000
_cell.angle_alpha   90.00
_cell.angle_beta   90.00
_cell.angle_gamma   90.00
#
_symmetry.space_group_name_H-M   'P 1'
#
loop_
_entity.id
_entity.type
_entity.pdbx_description
1 polymer ?
#
loop_
_entity_poly.entity_id
_entity_poly.type
_entity_poly.pdbx_seq_one_letter_code
_entity_poly.pdbx_strand_id
1 'polypeptide(L)'
;MNPIKNWLFSLSSTTFNVVIALVFFLITARITSPAFFGKVAIIQLLEVISSSVLYFVPGQIVMREVAYLHARKEVDKKVVEKFLSIPFLALPFLLTILLFPNYVRLAIPYLFLYVASNVESQEMMGMDMFKETTI
;
A
#
# COMPACT_ATOMS: atom_id res chain seq x y z
N MET A 1 22.54 -0.07 2.27
CA MET A 1 21.52 0.64 3.05
C MET A 1 22.14 1.71 3.95
N ASN A 2 21.98 2.98 3.60
CA ASN A 2 22.27 4.10 4.51
C ASN A 2 20.96 4.50 5.22
N PRO A 3 20.81 4.25 6.53
CA PRO A 3 19.53 4.42 7.23
C PRO A 3 19.06 5.88 7.26
N ILE A 4 19.99 6.84 7.38
CA ILE A 4 19.65 8.28 7.42
C ILE A 4 19.13 8.73 6.06
N LYS A 5 19.82 8.33 4.98
CA LYS A 5 19.41 8.64 3.62
C LYS A 5 18.01 8.07 3.33
N ASN A 6 17.79 6.80 3.67
CA ASN A 6 16.52 6.13 3.38
C ASN A 6 15.38 6.73 4.20
N TRP A 7 15.62 7.07 5.47
CA TRP A 7 14.64 7.78 6.31
C TRP A 7 14.26 9.16 5.74
N LEU A 8 15.24 9.95 5.27
CA LEU A 8 14.97 11.23 4.61
C LEU A 8 14.14 11.06 3.33
N PHE A 9 14.42 10.03 2.53
CA PHE A 9 13.62 9.71 1.34
C PHE A 9 12.19 9.35 1.71
N SER A 10 11.98 8.45 2.68
CA SER A 10 10.65 8.07 3.16
C SER A 10 9.87 9.26 3.72
N LEU A 11 10.53 10.14 4.49
CA LEU A 11 9.92 11.35 5.04
C LEU A 11 9.51 12.32 3.93
N SER A 12 10.40 12.55 2.96
CA SER A 12 10.12 13.45 1.82
C SER A 12 8.96 12.93 0.98
N SER A 13 8.94 11.64 0.67
CA SER A 13 7.88 10.98 -0.10
C SER A 13 6.54 11.05 0.64
N THR A 14 6.53 10.71 1.94
CA THR A 14 5.34 10.80 2.79
C THR A 14 4.79 12.23 2.83
N THR A 15 5.67 13.21 3.03
CA THR A 15 5.27 14.63 3.09
C THR A 15 4.65 15.09 1.78
N PHE A 16 5.26 14.72 0.65
CA PHE A 16 4.74 15.04 -0.68
C PHE A 16 3.35 14.44 -0.90
N ASN A 17 3.16 13.16 -0.56
CA ASN A 17 1.86 12.47 -0.68
C ASN A 17 0.78 13.11 0.21
N VAL A 18 1.13 13.50 1.44
CA VAL A 18 0.20 14.20 2.34
C VAL A 18 -0.21 15.56 1.78
N VAL A 19 0.74 16.32 1.22
CA VAL A 19 0.45 17.63 0.60
C VAL A 19 -0.47 17.46 -0.62
N ILE A 20 -0.20 16.47 -1.48
CA ILE A 20 -1.06 16.17 -2.64
C ILE A 20 -2.47 15.77 -2.17
N ALA A 21 -2.57 14.86 -1.19
CA ALA A 21 -3.84 14.43 -0.65
C ALA A 21 -4.63 15.61 -0.06
N LEU A 22 -3.97 16.50 0.67
CA LEU A 22 -4.59 17.72 1.20
C LEU A 22 -5.13 18.60 0.09
N VAL A 23 -4.35 18.88 -0.95
CA VAL A 23 -4.80 19.68 -2.10
C VAL A 23 -6.00 19.01 -2.78
N PHE A 24 -5.94 17.70 -3.00
CA PHE A 24 -7.04 16.91 -3.56
C PHE A 24 -8.32 17.04 -2.72
N PHE A 25 -8.22 16.90 -1.40
CA PHE A 25 -9.38 17.04 -0.51
C PHE A 25 -9.92 18.46 -0.46
N LEU A 26 -9.08 19.50 -0.47
CA LEU A 26 -9.52 20.90 -0.51
C LEU A 26 -10.28 21.20 -1.81
N ILE A 27 -9.77 20.74 -2.95
CA ILE A 27 -10.45 20.90 -4.25
C ILE A 27 -11.76 20.14 -4.26
N THR A 28 -11.75 18.86 -3.86
CA THR A 28 -12.93 17.99 -3.85
C THR A 28 -14.01 18.54 -2.94
N ALA A 29 -13.67 19.02 -1.75
CA ALA A 29 -14.61 19.64 -0.82
C ALA A 29 -15.26 20.91 -1.39
N ARG A 30 -14.55 21.65 -2.26
CA ARG A 30 -15.07 22.86 -2.91
C ARG A 30 -16.03 22.57 -4.07
N ILE A 31 -15.76 21.52 -4.85
CA ILE A 31 -16.48 21.26 -6.11
C ILE A 31 -17.53 20.16 -6.01
N THR A 32 -17.53 19.37 -4.93
CA THR A 32 -18.43 18.22 -4.76
C THR A 32 -19.36 18.38 -3.55
N SER A 33 -20.39 17.54 -3.48
CA SER A 33 -21.31 17.54 -2.35
C SER A 33 -20.71 16.82 -1.13
N PRO A 34 -21.14 17.17 0.10
CA PRO A 34 -20.72 16.46 1.32
C PRO A 34 -20.95 14.94 1.26
N ALA A 35 -22.02 14.51 0.58
CA ALA A 35 -22.33 13.10 0.39
C ALA A 35 -21.32 12.37 -0.52
N PHE A 36 -20.77 13.05 -1.53
CA PHE A 36 -19.71 12.47 -2.37
C PHE A 36 -18.39 12.41 -1.59
N PHE A 37 -18.03 13.49 -0.90
CA PHE A 37 -16.85 13.54 -0.05
C PHE A 37 -16.83 12.41 0.98
N GLY A 38 -17.96 12.15 1.65
CA GLY A 38 -18.10 11.04 2.58
C GLY A 38 -17.85 9.66 1.95
N LYS A 39 -18.25 9.44 0.69
CA LYS A 39 -17.97 8.18 -0.02
C LYS A 39 -16.48 7.99 -0.29
N VAL A 40 -15.77 9.06 -0.68
CA VAL A 40 -14.31 9.03 -0.88
C VAL A 40 -13.59 8.73 0.43
N ALA A 41 -13.98 9.38 1.51
CA ALA A 41 -13.41 9.14 2.85
C ALA A 41 -13.59 7.68 3.31
N ILE A 42 -14.74 7.07 3.01
CA ILE A 42 -14.98 5.65 3.32
C ILE A 42 -14.04 4.73 2.53
N ILE A 43 -13.79 5.01 1.24
CA ILE A 43 -12.85 4.22 0.43
C ILE A 43 -11.42 4.34 1.00
N GLN A 44 -11.00 5.55 1.39
CA GLN A 44 -9.70 5.80 2.00
C GLN A 44 -9.55 5.10 3.36
N LEU A 45 -10.60 5.04 4.18
CA LEU A 45 -10.58 4.24 5.40
C LEU A 45 -10.45 2.74 5.10
N LEU A 46 -11.10 2.25 4.03
CA LEU A 46 -10.98 0.86 3.61
C LEU A 46 -9.58 0.52 3.09
N GLU A 47 -8.85 1.45 2.49
CA GLU A 47 -7.43 1.27 2.14
C GLU A 47 -6.60 0.98 3.38
N VAL A 48 -6.72 1.82 4.42
CA VAL A 48 -5.98 1.66 5.68
C VAL A 48 -6.34 0.35 6.38
N ILE A 49 -7.62 -0.01 6.40
CA ILE A 49 -8.07 -1.30 6.95
C ILE A 49 -7.50 -2.45 6.13
N SER A 50 -7.50 -2.34 4.79
CA SER A 50 -7.01 -3.39 3.90
C SER A 50 -5.52 -3.63 4.12
N SER A 51 -4.69 -2.58 4.20
CA SER A 51 -3.25 -2.73 4.46
C SER A 51 -2.93 -3.18 5.89
N SER A 52 -3.80 -2.88 6.86
CA SER A 52 -3.56 -3.26 8.27
C SER A 52 -4.05 -4.67 8.62
N VAL A 53 -5.17 -5.10 8.04
CA VAL A 53 -5.87 -6.34 8.41
C VAL A 53 -5.64 -7.46 7.40
N LEU A 54 -5.54 -7.13 6.10
CA LEU A 54 -5.41 -8.16 5.05
C LEU A 54 -3.97 -8.60 4.81
N TYR A 55 -3.01 -7.96 5.47
CA TYR A 55 -1.62 -8.42 5.52
C TYR A 55 -1.48 -9.56 6.54
N PHE A 56 -1.61 -10.80 6.07
CA PHE A 56 -1.31 -11.98 6.89
C PHE A 56 0.12 -11.99 7.42
N VAL A 57 1.03 -11.37 6.67
CA VAL A 57 2.41 -11.12 7.07
C VAL A 57 2.61 -9.62 7.09
N PRO A 58 2.90 -9.00 8.26
CA PRO A 58 3.22 -7.58 8.34
C PRO A 58 4.31 -7.19 7.35
N GLY A 59 4.12 -6.09 6.63
CA GLY A 59 5.07 -5.62 5.61
C GLY A 59 6.50 -5.45 6.11
N GLN A 60 6.67 -5.08 7.39
CA GLN A 60 7.97 -4.96 8.06
C GLN A 60 8.73 -6.30 8.12
N ILE A 61 8.02 -7.43 8.23
CA ILE A 61 8.62 -8.77 8.21
C ILE A 61 9.10 -9.09 6.79
N VAL A 62 8.29 -8.79 5.77
CA VAL A 62 8.66 -8.95 4.36
C VAL A 62 9.93 -8.15 4.05
N MET A 63 9.93 -6.85 4.36
CA MET A 63 11.09 -5.97 4.16
C MET A 63 12.34 -6.49 4.86
N ARG A 64 12.22 -6.95 6.11
CA ARG A 64 13.35 -7.47 6.89
C ARG A 64 13.93 -8.74 6.27
N GLU A 65 13.08 -9.69 5.88
CA GLU A 65 13.53 -10.96 5.30
C GLU A 65 14.23 -10.72 3.96
N VAL A 66 13.65 -9.86 3.12
CA VAL A 66 14.25 -9.48 1.84
C VAL A 66 15.57 -8.73 2.06
N ALA A 67 15.65 -7.82 3.04
CA ALA A 67 16.90 -7.13 3.38
C ALA A 67 17.99 -8.10 3.87
N TYR A 68 17.63 -9.11 4.65
CA TYR A 68 18.56 -10.13 5.11
C TYR A 68 19.12 -10.95 3.94
N LEU A 69 18.26 -11.43 3.04
CA LEU A 69 18.68 -12.16 1.85
C LEU A 69 19.49 -11.28 0.88
N HIS A 70 19.10 -10.02 0.74
CA HIS A 70 19.80 -9.03 -0.07
C HIS A 70 21.21 -8.77 0.45
N ALA A 71 21.39 -8.61 1.77
CA ALA A 71 22.71 -8.46 2.39
C ALA A 71 23.62 -9.68 2.16
N ARG A 72 23.03 -10.88 2.10
CA ARG A 72 23.75 -12.14 1.81
C ARG A 72 23.99 -12.38 0.31
N LYS A 73 23.46 -11.53 -0.58
CA LYS A 73 23.43 -11.75 -2.04
C LYS A 73 22.73 -13.06 -2.44
N GLU A 74 21.79 -13.49 -1.60
CA GLU A 74 21.01 -14.73 -1.74
C GLU A 74 19.54 -14.39 -2.06
N VAL A 75 19.27 -13.27 -2.73
CA VAL A 75 17.90 -12.96 -3.19
C VAL A 75 17.52 -13.98 -4.25
N ASP A 76 16.92 -15.07 -3.81
CA ASP A 76 16.30 -16.04 -4.69
C ASP A 76 14.96 -15.45 -5.15
N LYS A 77 14.77 -15.40 -6.47
CA LYS A 77 13.53 -14.99 -7.11
C LYS A 77 12.31 -15.73 -6.53
N LYS A 78 12.49 -16.99 -6.12
CA LYS A 78 11.43 -17.80 -5.50
C LYS A 78 10.95 -17.26 -4.16
N VAL A 79 11.78 -16.54 -3.40
CA VAL A 79 11.37 -15.95 -2.12
C VAL A 79 10.58 -14.67 -2.35
N VAL A 80 11.03 -13.85 -3.29
CA VAL A 80 10.31 -12.64 -3.73
C VAL A 80 8.94 -13.02 -4.33
N GLU A 81 8.89 -14.02 -5.20
CA GLU A 81 7.65 -14.52 -5.81
C GLU A 81 6.63 -15.05 -4.78
N LYS A 82 7.07 -15.54 -3.61
CA LYS A 82 6.15 -15.98 -2.55
C LYS A 82 5.39 -14.82 -1.93
N PHE A 83 6.03 -13.67 -1.74
CA PHE A 83 5.38 -12.51 -1.14
C PHE A 83 4.37 -11.88 -2.11
N LEU A 84 4.59 -11.95 -3.43
CA LEU A 84 3.60 -11.58 -4.45
C LEU A 84 2.29 -12.39 -4.40
N SER A 85 2.24 -13.51 -3.67
CA SER A 85 1.00 -14.27 -3.44
C SER A 85 0.10 -13.67 -2.34
N ILE A 86 0.64 -12.79 -1.48
CA ILE A 86 -0.10 -12.18 -0.35
C ILE A 86 -1.41 -11.48 -0.78
N PRO A 87 -1.44 -10.67 -1.86
CA PRO A 87 -2.67 -10.01 -2.30
C PRO A 87 -3.77 -11.00 -2.71
N PHE A 88 -3.39 -12.18 -3.23
CA PHE A 88 -4.35 -13.23 -3.59
C PHE A 88 -4.92 -13.93 -2.35
N LEU A 89 -4.16 -14.01 -1.25
CA LEU A 89 -4.68 -14.49 0.04
C LEU A 89 -5.69 -13.51 0.66
N ALA A 90 -5.56 -12.21 0.36
CA ALA A 90 -6.52 -11.19 0.77
C ALA A 90 -7.84 -11.24 -0.03
N LEU A 91 -7.85 -11.89 -1.19
CA LEU A 91 -8.98 -11.88 -2.13
C LEU A 91 -10.31 -12.39 -1.53
N PRO A 92 -10.36 -13.50 -0.77
CA PRO A 92 -11.61 -13.95 -0.11
C PRO A 92 -12.19 -12.91 0.85
N PHE A 93 -11.33 -12.14 1.53
CA PHE A 93 -11.74 -11.10 2.46
C PHE A 93 -12.20 -9.85 1.71
N LEU A 94 -11.51 -9.46 0.64
CA LEU A 94 -11.96 -8.39 -0.25
C LEU A 94 -13.33 -8.72 -0.87
N LEU A 95 -13.63 -9.99 -1.16
CA LEU A 95 -14.94 -10.39 -1.69
C LEU A 95 -16.09 -10.20 -0.69
N THR A 96 -15.82 -10.12 0.63
CA THR A 96 -16.87 -9.77 1.61
C THR A 96 -17.42 -8.36 1.39
N ILE A 97 -16.65 -7.49 0.70
CA ILE A 97 -17.06 -6.13 0.33
C ILE A 97 -18.24 -6.14 -0.65
N LEU A 98 -18.50 -7.25 -1.34
CA LEU A 98 -19.67 -7.39 -2.23
C LEU A 98 -21.01 -7.19 -1.51
N LEU A 99 -21.04 -7.32 -0.17
CA LEU A 99 -22.23 -7.08 0.64
C LEU A 99 -22.57 -5.57 0.80
N PHE A 100 -21.62 -4.67 0.53
CA PHE A 100 -21.75 -3.23 0.74
C PHE A 100 -22.36 -2.51 -0.47
N PRO A 101 -22.66 -1.18 -0.40
CA PRO A 101 -23.21 -0.43 -1.53
C PRO A 101 -22.30 -0.39 -2.76
N ASN A 102 -22.87 -0.13 -3.94
CA ASN A 102 -22.17 -0.20 -5.23
C ASN A 102 -20.84 0.56 -5.29
N TYR A 103 -20.75 1.77 -4.70
CA TYR A 103 -19.52 2.56 -4.72
C TYR A 103 -18.36 1.88 -3.95
N VAL A 104 -18.68 1.06 -2.94
CA VAL A 104 -17.71 0.27 -2.19
C VAL A 104 -17.31 -0.98 -2.97
N ARG A 105 -18.28 -1.65 -3.61
CA ARG A 105 -18.03 -2.82 -4.47
C ARG A 105 -17.07 -2.49 -5.61
N LEU A 106 -17.26 -1.31 -6.22
CA LEU A 106 -16.41 -0.83 -7.31
C LEU A 106 -14.98 -0.53 -6.85
N ALA A 107 -14.73 -0.40 -5.55
CA ALA A 107 -13.39 -0.20 -5.00
C ALA A 107 -12.61 -1.52 -4.86
N ILE A 108 -13.22 -2.69 -5.01
CA ILE A 108 -12.53 -3.99 -4.83
C ILE A 108 -11.27 -4.12 -5.70
N PRO A 109 -11.30 -3.86 -7.03
CA PRO A 109 -10.09 -3.95 -7.85
C PRO A 109 -8.99 -2.98 -7.39
N TYR A 110 -9.39 -1.78 -6.98
CA TYR A 110 -8.49 -0.78 -6.45
C TYR A 110 -7.84 -1.21 -5.13
N LEU A 111 -8.62 -1.76 -4.19
CA LEU A 111 -8.11 -2.27 -2.91
C LEU A 111 -7.17 -3.47 -3.10
N PHE A 112 -7.45 -4.34 -4.07
CA PHE A 112 -6.53 -5.42 -4.44
C PHE A 112 -5.19 -4.87 -4.92
N LEU A 113 -5.21 -3.91 -5.85
CA LEU A 113 -3.99 -3.26 -6.35
C LEU A 113 -3.25 -2.52 -5.24
N TYR A 114 -3.98 -1.89 -4.33
CA TYR A 114 -3.41 -1.21 -3.17
C TYR A 114 -2.66 -2.18 -2.23
N VAL A 115 -3.21 -3.37 -1.98
CA VAL A 115 -2.51 -4.40 -1.21
C VAL A 115 -1.31 -4.93 -2.00
N ALA A 116 -1.44 -5.16 -3.31
CA ALA A 116 -0.33 -5.62 -4.13
C ALA A 116 0.85 -4.63 -4.17
N SER A 117 0.58 -3.36 -4.44
CA SER A 117 1.61 -2.33 -4.53
C SER A 117 2.32 -2.10 -3.20
N ASN A 118 1.60 -2.20 -2.08
CA ASN A 118 2.22 -2.09 -0.77
C ASN A 118 3.14 -3.28 -0.48
N VAL A 119 2.81 -4.52 -0.89
CA VAL A 119 3.70 -5.68 -0.70
C VAL A 119 4.98 -5.49 -1.52
N GLU A 120 4.82 -5.15 -2.80
CA GLU A 120 5.94 -4.89 -3.72
C GLU A 120 6.84 -3.77 -3.21
N SER A 121 6.24 -2.71 -2.64
CA SER A 121 6.98 -1.61 -2.02
C SER A 121 7.85 -2.10 -0.84
N GLN A 122 7.35 -2.99 0.01
CA GLN A 122 8.13 -3.57 1.11
C GLN A 122 9.29 -4.44 0.60
N GLU A 123 9.08 -5.21 -0.47
CA GLU A 123 10.14 -5.98 -1.12
C GLU A 123 11.23 -5.06 -1.69
N MET A 124 10.84 -4.02 -2.44
CA MET A 124 11.77 -3.04 -3.00
C MET A 124 12.56 -2.30 -1.92
N MET A 125 11.91 -1.87 -0.84
CA MET A 125 12.60 -1.27 0.32
C MET A 125 13.59 -2.25 0.95
N GLY A 126 13.25 -3.54 1.03
CA GLY A 126 14.17 -4.59 1.48
C GLY A 126 15.41 -4.72 0.59
N MET A 127 15.27 -4.47 -0.71
CA MET A 127 16.37 -4.47 -1.69
C MET A 127 17.14 -3.13 -1.78
N ASP A 128 16.93 -2.19 -0.85
CA ASP A 128 17.51 -0.83 -0.87
C ASP A 128 17.04 0.03 -2.08
N MET A 129 15.93 -0.33 -2.72
CA MET A 129 15.30 0.36 -3.87
C MET A 129 14.24 1.38 -3.42
N PHE A 130 14.62 2.29 -2.52
CA PHE A 130 13.71 3.29 -1.93
C PHE A 130 13.26 4.40 -2.90
N LYS A 131 13.90 4.52 -4.07
CA LYS A 131 13.48 5.52 -5.06
C LYS A 131 12.34 4.99 -5.91
N GLU A 132 12.41 3.72 -6.23
CA GLU A 132 11.49 2.96 -7.06
C GLU A 132 10.16 2.70 -6.33
N THR A 133 10.16 2.77 -4.99
CA THR A 133 8.96 2.67 -4.15
C THR A 133 8.09 3.94 -4.18
N THR A 134 8.59 5.04 -4.75
CA THR A 134 7.84 6.29 -4.87
C THR A 134 7.15 6.32 -6.23
N ILE A 135 5.92 5.81 -6.28
CA ILE A 135 4.96 6.02 -7.38
C ILE A 135 3.90 7.00 -6.89
#